data_AF-A0A258U995-F1
#
_entry.id   AF-A0A258U995-F1
#
_cell.length_a   1.000
_cell.length_b   1.000
_cell.length_c   1.000
_cell.angle_alpha   90.00
_cell.angle_beta   90.00
_cell.angle_gamma   90.00
#
_symmetry.space_group_name_H-M   'P 1'
#
loop_
_entity.id
_entity.type
_entity.pdbx_description
1 polymer ?
#
loop_
_entity_poly.entity_id
_entity_poly.type
_entity_poly.pdbx_seq_one_letter_code
_entity_poly.pdbx_strand_id
1 'polypeptide(L)'
;MDIEGEQTTNLVGSDKIRNHLAQFLATYIDTNQPIEIEQYWSGIMGFTPNKEPLCTWAEPNVLAVIACNGMGVALTPIVAEKVAAMVLAND
;
A
#
# COMPACT_ATOMS: atom_id res chain seq x y z
N MET A 1 -9.00 -5.77 13.89
CA MET A 1 -7.88 -5.82 12.92
C MET A 1 -6.83 -6.77 13.48
N ASP A 2 -6.18 -7.59 12.65
CA ASP A 2 -5.28 -8.67 13.06
C ASP A 2 -3.83 -8.30 12.72
N ILE A 3 -3.31 -7.27 13.37
CA ILE A 3 -2.05 -6.62 12.98
C ILE A 3 -0.88 -7.62 12.95
N GLU A 4 -0.80 -8.49 13.95
CA GLU A 4 0.27 -9.49 14.05
C GLU A 4 0.20 -10.51 12.92
N GLY A 5 -1.01 -11.00 12.58
CA GLY A 5 -1.21 -11.91 11.45
C GLY A 5 -1.04 -11.25 10.08
N GLU A 6 -1.29 -9.94 9.98
CA GLU A 6 -1.15 -9.13 8.77
C GLU A 6 0.31 -8.71 8.51
N GLN A 7 1.17 -8.73 9.53
CA GLN A 7 2.59 -8.43 9.42
C GLN A 7 3.37 -9.61 8.83
N THR A 8 3.19 -9.84 7.53
CA THR A 8 3.80 -10.95 6.81
C THR A 8 4.22 -10.55 5.40
N THR A 9 5.18 -11.28 4.85
CA THR A 9 5.57 -11.19 3.44
C THR A 9 4.89 -12.26 2.57
N ASN A 10 4.04 -13.11 3.18
CA ASN A 10 3.28 -14.13 2.47
C ASN A 10 2.07 -13.52 1.74
N LEU A 11 1.87 -13.89 0.47
CA LEU A 11 0.80 -13.36 -0.40
C LEU A 11 -0.49 -14.20 -0.40
N VAL A 12 -0.58 -15.27 0.40
CA VAL A 12 -1.80 -16.11 0.50
C VAL A 12 -3.01 -15.31 0.99
N GLY A 13 -2.79 -14.26 1.79
CA GLY A 13 -3.86 -13.48 2.42
C GLY A 13 -4.42 -14.14 3.68
N SER A 14 -5.57 -13.66 4.16
CA SER A 14 -6.21 -14.13 5.40
C SER A 14 -7.71 -14.36 5.21
N ASP A 15 -8.19 -15.55 5.56
CA ASP A 15 -9.62 -15.89 5.52
C ASP A 15 -10.46 -14.96 6.40
N LYS A 16 -9.91 -14.54 7.54
CA LYS A 16 -10.56 -13.60 8.46
C LYS A 16 -10.83 -12.25 7.78
N ILE A 17 -9.84 -11.72 7.05
CA ILE A 17 -9.97 -10.45 6.32
C ILE A 17 -10.89 -10.62 5.13
N ARG A 18 -10.73 -11.70 4.35
CA ARG A 18 -11.58 -12.00 3.19
C ARG A 18 -13.05 -12.07 3.58
N ASN A 19 -13.37 -12.82 4.64
CA ASN A 19 -14.75 -12.96 5.11
C ASN A 19 -15.30 -11.62 5.62
N HIS A 20 -14.48 -10.82 6.31
CA HIS A 20 -14.87 -9.49 6.75
C HIS A 20 -15.19 -8.55 5.58
N LEU A 21 -14.35 -8.54 4.54
CA LEU A 21 -14.57 -7.72 3.32
C LEU A 21 -15.81 -8.18 2.55
N ALA A 22 -16.04 -9.50 2.42
CA ALA A 22 -17.26 -10.03 1.79
C ALA A 22 -18.52 -9.62 2.55
N GLN A 23 -18.49 -9.66 3.88
CA GLN A 23 -19.62 -9.21 4.70
C GLN A 23 -19.81 -7.69 4.65
N PHE A 24 -18.73 -6.92 4.63
CA PHE A 24 -18.78 -5.47 4.43
C PHE A 24 -19.45 -5.13 3.10
N LEU A 25 -19.03 -5.78 2.02
CA LEU A 25 -19.62 -5.63 0.69
C LEU A 25 -21.13 -5.91 0.70
N ALA A 26 -21.55 -7.04 1.28
CA ALA A 26 -22.97 -7.40 1.39
C ALA A 26 -23.79 -6.44 2.29
N THR A 27 -23.15 -5.76 3.24
CA THR A 27 -23.82 -4.82 4.15
C THR A 27 -24.03 -3.45 3.52
N TYR A 28 -23.05 -2.97 2.74
CA TYR A 28 -23.00 -1.59 2.28
C TYR A 28 -23.27 -1.41 0.78
N ILE A 29 -23.23 -2.47 0.00
CA ILE A 29 -23.58 -2.42 -1.42
C ILE A 29 -24.97 -3.03 -1.62
N ASP A 30 -25.94 -2.18 -1.99
CA ASP A 30 -27.28 -2.61 -2.36
C ASP A 30 -27.33 -2.95 -3.86
N THR A 31 -27.73 -4.18 -4.18
CA THR A 31 -27.81 -4.69 -5.54
C THR A 31 -28.93 -5.72 -5.63
N ASN A 32 -29.67 -5.69 -6.73
CA ASN A 32 -30.72 -6.67 -7.04
C ASN A 32 -30.17 -8.03 -7.48
N GLN A 33 -28.85 -8.19 -7.56
CA GLN A 33 -28.15 -9.41 -7.96
C GLN A 33 -27.15 -9.85 -6.88
N PRO A 34 -26.95 -11.16 -6.69
CA PRO A 34 -25.94 -11.67 -5.77
C PRO A 34 -24.55 -11.22 -6.23
N ILE A 35 -23.69 -10.86 -5.27
CA ILE A 35 -22.32 -10.46 -5.56
C ILE A 35 -21.42 -11.70 -5.51
N GLU A 36 -20.78 -12.02 -6.64
CA GLU A 36 -19.76 -13.06 -6.72
C GLU A 36 -18.36 -12.43 -6.76
N ILE A 37 -17.45 -12.94 -5.94
CA ILE A 37 -16.06 -12.50 -5.91
C ILE A 37 -15.27 -13.29 -6.95
N GLU A 38 -14.94 -12.66 -8.08
CA GLU A 38 -14.13 -13.27 -9.13
C GLU A 38 -12.69 -13.54 -8.68
N GLN A 39 -12.08 -12.57 -8.00
CA GLN A 39 -10.69 -12.66 -7.57
C GLN A 39 -10.47 -11.96 -6.24
N TYR A 40 -9.51 -12.49 -5.47
CA TYR A 40 -8.90 -11.83 -4.32
C TYR A 40 -7.39 -11.92 -4.44
N TRP A 41 -6.70 -10.97 -3.83
CA TRP A 41 -5.24 -10.92 -3.79
C TRP A 41 -4.80 -10.17 -2.54
N SER A 42 -3.52 -10.26 -2.22
CA SER A 42 -2.88 -9.48 -1.16
C SER A 42 -1.62 -8.81 -1.68
N GLY A 43 -1.23 -7.71 -1.05
CA GLY A 43 -0.05 -6.94 -1.41
C GLY A 43 0.76 -6.56 -0.17
N ILE A 44 2.07 -6.41 -0.35
CA ILE A 44 2.98 -6.00 0.71
C ILE A 44 3.01 -4.47 0.77
N MET A 45 2.88 -3.92 1.97
CA MET A 45 3.00 -2.49 2.23
C MET A 45 4.18 -2.21 3.17
N GLY A 46 5.01 -1.23 2.81
CA GLY A 46 6.00 -0.67 3.71
C GLY A 46 5.44 0.52 4.47
N PHE A 47 5.69 0.56 5.77
CA PHE A 47 5.25 1.66 6.64
C PHE A 47 6.43 2.34 7.33
N THR A 48 6.30 3.64 7.51
CA THR A 48 7.19 4.47 8.35
C THR A 48 6.45 4.89 9.62
N PRO A 49 7.14 5.10 10.76
CA PRO A 49 6.48 5.54 11.99
C PRO A 49 5.76 6.89 11.86
N ASN A 50 6.26 7.79 11.01
CA ASN A 50 5.68 9.12 10.76
C ASN A 50 4.59 9.11 9.66
N LYS A 51 4.32 7.97 9.03
CA LYS A 51 3.35 7.80 7.93
C LYS A 51 3.65 8.64 6.68
N GLU A 52 4.90 9.07 6.50
CA GLU A 52 5.36 9.74 5.29
C GLU A 52 6.22 8.80 4.43
N PRO A 53 6.22 8.90 3.09
CA PRO A 53 7.16 8.16 2.25
C PRO A 53 8.62 8.45 2.63
N LEU A 54 9.43 7.41 2.73
CA LEU A 54 10.87 7.56 2.95
C LEU A 54 11.56 7.86 1.61
N CYS A 55 12.06 9.09 1.47
CA CYS A 55 12.88 9.53 0.34
C CYS A 55 14.28 9.87 0.83
N THR A 56 15.29 9.07 0.50
CA THR A 56 16.66 9.26 0.99
C THR A 56 17.70 8.74 0.01
N TRP A 57 18.88 9.36 -0.02
CA TRP A 57 20.05 8.76 -0.66
C TRP A 57 20.49 7.57 0.20
N ALA A 58 20.45 6.37 -0.37
CA ALA A 58 20.86 5.15 0.31
C ALA A 58 22.36 4.88 0.13
N GLU A 59 22.89 5.23 -1.03
CA GLU A 59 24.30 5.07 -1.44
C GLU A 59 24.65 6.16 -2.48
N PRO A 60 25.93 6.35 -2.85
CA PRO A 60 26.31 7.22 -3.97
C PRO A 60 25.52 6.86 -5.23
N ASN A 61 24.81 7.83 -5.78
CA ASN A 61 23.95 7.68 -6.96
C ASN A 61 22.77 6.70 -6.81
N VAL A 62 22.38 6.35 -5.58
CA VAL A 62 21.21 5.50 -5.31
C VAL A 62 20.22 6.24 -4.40
N LEU A 63 19.09 6.62 -4.98
CA LEU A 63 17.98 7.26 -4.25
C LEU A 63 16.86 6.25 -3.99
N ALA A 64 16.53 6.05 -2.71
CA ALA A 64 15.43 5.18 -2.29
C ALA A 64 14.15 6.00 -2.07
N VAL A 65 13.04 5.52 -2.65
CA VAL A 65 11.68 6.05 -2.48
C VAL A 65 10.79 4.89 -2.09
N ILE A 66 10.61 4.68 -0.78
CA ILE A 66 9.99 3.47 -0.24
C ILE A 66 8.98 3.80 0.87
N ALA A 67 8.30 2.76 1.35
CA ALA A 67 7.39 2.82 2.49
C ALA A 67 6.33 3.94 2.34
N CYS A 68 5.63 3.94 1.21
CA CYS A 68 4.60 4.94 0.90
C CYS A 68 3.28 4.73 1.68
N ASN A 69 3.28 3.92 2.74
CA ASN A 69 2.18 3.75 3.70
C ASN A 69 0.82 3.41 3.04
N GLY A 70 0.83 2.62 1.97
CA GLY A 70 -0.38 2.26 1.21
C GLY A 70 -0.92 3.37 0.29
N MET A 71 -0.31 4.55 0.27
CA MET A 71 -0.77 5.73 -0.49
C MET A 71 0.10 6.06 -1.72
N GLY A 72 1.04 5.18 -2.09
CA GLY A 72 2.06 5.48 -3.11
C GLY A 72 1.50 5.95 -4.46
N VAL A 73 0.38 5.38 -4.91
CA VAL A 73 -0.27 5.78 -6.17
C VAL A 73 -0.75 7.24 -6.09
N ALA A 74 -1.46 7.61 -5.02
CA ALA A 74 -1.97 8.97 -4.84
C ALA A 74 -0.85 10.00 -4.64
N LEU A 75 0.23 9.60 -3.94
CA LEU A 75 1.37 10.47 -3.63
C LEU A 75 2.36 10.62 -4.79
N THR A 76 2.20 9.86 -5.88
CA THR A 76 3.18 9.81 -6.98
C THR A 76 3.56 11.19 -7.52
N PRO A 77 2.64 12.12 -7.86
CA PRO A 77 3.01 13.41 -8.43
C PRO A 77 3.89 14.25 -7.48
N ILE A 78 3.52 14.31 -6.20
CA ILE A 78 4.20 15.11 -5.18
C ILE A 78 5.58 14.52 -4.86
N VAL A 79 5.65 13.19 -4.72
CA VAL A 79 6.91 12.49 -4.43
C VAL A 79 7.86 12.55 -5.62
N ALA A 80 7.36 12.44 -6.85
CA ALA A 80 8.17 12.55 -8.06
C ALA A 80 8.82 13.93 -8.20
N GLU A 81 8.08 15.01 -7.93
CA GLU A 81 8.61 16.38 -7.93
C GLU A 81 9.75 16.53 -6.91
N LYS A 82 9.53 16.06 -5.67
CA LYS A 82 10.57 16.05 -4.63
C LYS A 82 11.81 15.27 -5.04
N VAL A 83 11.62 14.07 -5.60
CA VAL A 83 12.70 13.20 -6.06
C VAL A 83 13.50 13.85 -7.17
N ALA A 84 12.83 14.45 -8.16
CA ALA A 84 13.51 15.17 -9.24
C ALA A 84 14.39 16.31 -8.69
N ALA A 85 13.86 17.10 -7.75
CA ALA A 85 14.63 18.15 -7.09
C ALA A 85 15.85 17.60 -6.32
N MET A 86 15.70 16.48 -5.62
CA MET A 86 16.81 15.84 -4.90
C MET A 86 17.91 15.34 -5.84
N VAL A 87 17.55 14.78 -7.00
CA VAL A 87 18.52 14.30 -8.00
C VAL A 87 19.28 15.47 -8.62
N LEU A 88 18.57 16.52 -9.06
CA LEU A 88 19.18 17.69 -9.71
C LEU A 88 20.06 18.53 -8.78
N ALA A 89 19.79 18.50 -7.46
CA ALA A 89 20.59 19.21 -6.47
C ALA A 89 21.86 18.43 -6.05
N ASN A 90 22.02 17.19 -6.51
CA ASN A 90 23.14 16.32 -6.18
C ASN A 90 24.18 16.23 -7.31
N ASP A 91 24.07 17.13 -8.30
CA ASP A 91 25.07 17.39 -9.36
C ASP A 91 26.16 18.37 -8.92
#